data_AF-A0A7J5V9I9-F1
#
_entry.id   AF-A0A7J5V9I9-F1
#
_cell.length_a   1.000
_cell.length_b   1.000
_cell.length_c   1.000
_cell.angle_alpha   90.00
_cell.angle_beta   90.00
_cell.angle_gamma   90.00
#
_symmetry.space_group_name_H-M   'P 1'
#
loop_
_entity.id
_entity.type
_entity.pdbx_description
1 polymer ?
#
loop_
_entity_poly.entity_id
_entity_poly.type
_entity_poly.pdbx_seq_one_letter_code
_entity_poly.pdbx_strand_id
1 'polypeptide(L)'
;MNENIKIQEAEYFLSRMCENNERPFFTYNLSAFLTAARSVLQYALKESETKPNGKSWYDSAVQSRPVVKFFKDKRDINIHAEPINPPAEINIGINDAIALSDEVFITLTDKDGNVVEKEMVPRSQPTREIQSNEPVVNYRFIFRDWSGSEDVVALSRQYIKELNEIISDGVARGFIAG
;
A
#
# COMPACT_ATOMS: atom_id res chain seq x y z
N MET A 1 20.79 8.07 -18.53
CA MET A 1 19.70 7.59 -19.40
C MET A 1 18.36 8.06 -18.85
N ASN A 2 17.40 8.40 -19.71
CA ASN A 2 16.11 8.94 -19.27
C ASN A 2 15.20 7.86 -18.64
N GLU A 3 15.25 6.64 -19.16
CA GLU A 3 14.51 5.46 -18.71
C GLU A 3 14.91 5.07 -17.29
N ASN A 4 16.21 4.95 -17.02
CA ASN A 4 16.73 4.57 -15.69
C ASN A 4 16.40 5.63 -14.63
N ILE A 5 16.47 6.92 -14.98
CA ILE A 5 16.04 8.00 -14.08
C ILE A 5 14.55 7.88 -13.76
N LYS A 6 13.72 7.57 -14.77
CA LYS A 6 12.29 7.38 -14.58
C LYS A 6 11.93 6.10 -13.82
N ILE A 7 12.70 5.04 -13.95
CA ILE A 7 12.56 3.84 -13.10
C ILE A 7 12.85 4.20 -11.65
N GLN A 8 13.96 4.89 -11.37
CA GLN A 8 14.30 5.32 -10.00
C GLN A 8 13.25 6.26 -9.41
N GLU A 9 12.71 7.18 -10.21
CA GLU A 9 11.62 8.05 -9.79
C GLU A 9 10.35 7.26 -9.46
N ALA A 10 10.00 6.26 -10.27
CA ALA A 10 8.87 5.39 -9.99
C ALA A 10 9.11 4.53 -8.74
N GLU A 11 10.31 3.98 -8.55
CA GLU A 11 10.70 3.25 -7.33
C GLU A 11 10.60 4.12 -6.08
N TYR A 12 11.00 5.40 -6.17
CA TYR A 12 10.84 6.36 -5.09
C TYR A 12 9.37 6.52 -4.69
N PHE A 13 8.47 6.78 -5.64
CA PHE A 13 7.05 6.92 -5.32
C PHE A 13 6.42 5.62 -4.80
N LEU A 14 6.90 4.46 -5.27
CA LEU A 14 6.51 3.16 -4.73
C LEU A 14 6.95 2.97 -3.28
N SER A 15 8.15 3.42 -2.90
CA SER A 15 8.59 3.41 -1.50
C SER A 15 7.68 4.28 -0.64
N ARG A 16 7.31 5.48 -1.13
CA ARG A 16 6.39 6.38 -0.42
C ARG A 16 5.00 5.79 -0.22
N MET A 17 4.48 5.05 -1.19
CA MET A 17 3.23 4.30 -1.03
C MET A 17 3.31 3.21 0.05
N CYS A 18 4.49 2.62 0.26
CA CYS A 18 4.70 1.60 1.30
C CYS A 18 4.91 2.21 2.69
N GLU A 19 5.54 3.38 2.76
CA GLU A 19 5.84 4.10 4.01
C GLU A 19 4.59 4.78 4.60
N ASN A 20 3.71 5.30 3.76
CA ASN A 20 2.49 5.98 4.19
C ASN A 20 1.29 5.50 3.37
N ASN A 21 0.41 4.75 4.03
CA ASN A 21 -0.82 4.19 3.44
C ASN A 21 -2.07 5.05 3.72
N GLU A 22 -1.91 6.22 4.35
CA GLU A 22 -3.03 7.15 4.50
C GLU A 22 -3.52 7.58 3.12
N ARG A 23 -4.84 7.48 2.95
CA ARG A 23 -5.52 7.61 1.65
C ARG A 23 -5.09 8.79 0.78
N PRO A 24 -5.02 10.04 1.25
CA PRO A 24 -4.63 11.16 0.38
C PRO A 24 -3.18 11.03 -0.10
N PHE A 25 -2.25 10.72 0.80
CA PHE A 25 -0.83 10.57 0.46
C PHE A 25 -0.59 9.37 -0.46
N PHE A 26 -1.24 8.23 -0.18
CA PHE A 26 -1.19 7.06 -1.04
C PHE A 26 -1.66 7.38 -2.46
N THR A 27 -2.76 8.12 -2.60
CA THR A 27 -3.32 8.48 -3.91
C THR A 27 -2.40 9.41 -4.70
N TYR A 28 -1.77 10.39 -4.05
CA TYR A 28 -0.80 11.28 -4.70
C TYR A 28 0.44 10.52 -5.16
N ASN A 29 0.98 9.68 -4.29
CA ASN A 29 2.15 8.86 -4.61
C ASN A 29 1.84 7.85 -5.73
N LEU A 30 0.64 7.25 -5.75
CA LEU A 30 0.21 6.37 -6.83
C LEU A 30 0.13 7.12 -8.16
N SER A 31 -0.45 8.33 -8.18
CA SER A 31 -0.51 9.15 -9.40
C SER A 31 0.89 9.49 -9.93
N ALA A 32 1.78 9.90 -9.03
CA ALA A 32 3.17 10.22 -9.38
C ALA A 32 3.94 8.97 -9.88
N PHE A 33 3.76 7.82 -9.21
CA PHE A 33 4.29 6.52 -9.63
C PHE A 33 3.87 6.18 -11.06
N LEU A 34 2.56 6.24 -11.36
CA LEU A 34 2.02 5.90 -12.68
C LEU A 34 2.58 6.83 -13.76
N THR A 35 2.73 8.12 -13.44
CA THR A 35 3.31 9.12 -14.33
C THR A 35 4.76 8.81 -14.65
N ALA A 36 5.59 8.59 -13.63
CA ALA A 36 7.01 8.26 -13.79
C ALA A 36 7.21 6.94 -14.55
N ALA A 37 6.49 5.89 -14.15
CA ALA A 37 6.58 4.56 -14.78
C ALA A 37 6.15 4.58 -16.25
N ARG A 38 5.15 5.40 -16.63
CA ARG A 38 4.76 5.60 -18.03
C ARG A 38 5.88 6.26 -18.84
N SER A 39 6.56 7.25 -18.26
CA SER A 39 7.66 7.92 -18.96
C SER A 39 8.79 6.96 -19.32
N VAL A 40 9.05 5.92 -18.52
CA VAL A 40 9.99 4.83 -18.86
C VAL A 40 9.68 4.24 -20.23
N LEU A 41 8.44 3.79 -20.43
CA LEU A 41 7.98 3.22 -21.70
C LEU A 41 7.98 4.23 -22.85
N GLN A 42 7.67 5.50 -22.56
CA GLN A 42 7.70 6.57 -23.57
C GLN A 42 9.12 6.84 -24.09
N TYR A 43 10.11 6.87 -23.21
CA TYR A 43 11.51 7.02 -23.60
C TYR A 43 11.98 5.78 -24.38
N ALA A 44 11.69 4.58 -23.88
CA ALA A 44 12.05 3.33 -24.55
C ALA A 44 11.45 3.23 -25.96
N LEU A 45 10.18 3.62 -26.14
CA LEU A 45 9.55 3.70 -27.45
C LEU A 45 10.30 4.68 -28.36
N LYS A 46 10.52 5.90 -27.88
CA LYS A 46 11.18 6.97 -28.65
C LYS A 46 12.58 6.56 -29.10
N GLU A 47 13.35 5.90 -28.26
CA GLU A 47 14.67 5.40 -28.62
C GLU A 47 14.58 4.24 -29.62
N SER A 48 13.71 3.25 -29.36
CA SER A 48 13.56 2.08 -30.21
C SER A 48 13.06 2.43 -31.63
N GLU A 49 12.24 3.47 -31.79
CA GLU A 49 11.77 3.94 -33.10
C GLU A 49 12.90 4.48 -33.99
N THR A 50 14.03 4.86 -33.42
CA THR A 50 15.22 5.29 -34.19
C THR A 50 16.01 4.13 -34.79
N LYS A 51 15.70 2.89 -34.41
CA LYS A 51 16.45 1.69 -34.79
C LYS A 51 15.63 0.81 -35.72
N PRO A 52 16.24 0.17 -36.74
CA PRO A 52 15.58 -0.86 -37.54
C PRO A 52 14.99 -1.95 -36.64
N ASN A 53 13.72 -2.31 -36.85
CA ASN A 53 12.96 -3.30 -36.05
C ASN A 53 12.69 -2.93 -34.58
N GLY A 54 13.17 -1.78 -34.07
CA GLY A 54 13.01 -1.43 -32.66
C GLY A 54 11.56 -1.21 -32.25
N LYS A 55 10.74 -0.57 -33.10
CA LYS A 55 9.30 -0.44 -32.84
C LYS A 55 8.59 -1.80 -32.71
N SER A 56 8.90 -2.73 -33.62
CA SER A 56 8.30 -4.08 -33.59
C SER A 56 8.72 -4.86 -32.35
N TRP A 57 9.98 -4.72 -31.92
CA TRP A 57 10.45 -5.26 -30.64
C TRP A 57 9.66 -4.65 -29.47
N TYR A 58 9.55 -3.33 -29.42
CA TYR A 58 8.86 -2.63 -28.34
C TYR A 58 7.39 -3.07 -28.23
N ASP A 59 6.68 -3.11 -29.36
CA ASP A 59 5.28 -3.53 -29.41
C ASP A 59 5.13 -4.98 -28.89
N SER A 60 6.02 -5.88 -29.29
CA SER A 60 6.04 -7.27 -28.79
C SER A 60 6.37 -7.36 -27.30
N ALA A 61 7.35 -6.59 -26.82
CA ALA A 61 7.79 -6.58 -25.43
C ALA A 61 6.67 -6.08 -24.49
N VAL A 62 5.94 -5.05 -24.92
CA VAL A 62 4.80 -4.49 -24.17
C VAL A 62 3.56 -5.41 -24.24
N GLN A 63 3.26 -5.99 -25.40
CA GLN A 63 2.06 -6.82 -25.57
C GLN A 63 2.15 -8.18 -24.85
N SER A 64 3.35 -8.75 -24.72
CA SER A 64 3.57 -10.05 -24.08
C SER A 64 3.41 -10.03 -22.55
N ARG A 65 3.26 -8.84 -21.95
CA ARG A 65 3.30 -8.63 -20.50
C ARG A 65 1.96 -8.09 -19.98
N PRO A 66 1.14 -8.91 -19.30
CA PRO A 66 -0.20 -8.52 -18.86
C PRO A 66 -0.22 -7.31 -17.92
N VAL A 67 0.74 -7.21 -16.99
CA VAL A 67 0.79 -6.10 -16.03
C VAL A 67 1.18 -4.80 -16.71
N VAL A 68 2.19 -4.83 -17.58
CA VAL A 68 2.55 -3.68 -18.42
C VAL A 68 1.37 -3.22 -19.27
N LYS A 69 0.65 -4.14 -19.91
CA LYS A 69 -0.55 -3.84 -20.69
C LYS A 69 -1.63 -3.19 -19.83
N PHE A 70 -1.91 -3.77 -18.66
CA PHE A 70 -2.87 -3.25 -17.71
C PHE A 70 -2.57 -1.80 -17.32
N PHE A 71 -1.35 -1.50 -16.88
CA PHE A 71 -0.97 -0.14 -16.47
C PHE A 71 -0.91 0.85 -17.64
N LYS A 72 -0.60 0.39 -18.85
CA LYS A 72 -0.65 1.22 -20.06
C LYS A 72 -2.07 1.74 -20.33
N ASP A 73 -3.08 0.88 -20.15
CA ASP A 73 -4.49 1.17 -20.42
C ASP A 73 -5.14 2.02 -19.31
N LYS A 74 -4.57 2.04 -18.10
CA LYS A 74 -5.11 2.82 -16.95
C LYS A 74 -5.01 4.33 -17.05
N ARG A 75 -4.44 4.88 -18.13
CA ARG A 75 -4.38 6.33 -18.33
C ARG A 75 -5.77 6.93 -18.59
N ASP A 76 -6.69 6.20 -19.21
CA ASP A 76 -7.99 6.76 -19.61
C ASP A 76 -8.92 7.05 -18.43
N ILE A 77 -8.59 6.54 -17.24
CA ILE A 77 -9.35 6.79 -16.01
C ILE A 77 -8.84 8.05 -15.28
N ASN A 78 -7.70 8.66 -15.68
CA ASN A 78 -6.94 9.50 -14.75
C ASN A 78 -6.45 10.86 -15.25
N ILE A 79 -7.07 11.50 -16.26
CA ILE A 79 -6.75 12.93 -16.56
C ILE A 79 -7.98 13.86 -16.64
N HIS A 80 -9.23 13.40 -16.84
CA HIS A 80 -10.40 14.30 -16.88
C HIS A 80 -11.76 13.77 -16.35
N ALA A 81 -11.78 12.74 -15.50
CA ALA A 81 -13.06 12.25 -14.95
C ALA A 81 -12.93 11.94 -13.45
N GLU A 82 -13.12 12.99 -12.63
CA GLU A 82 -13.37 12.94 -11.19
C GLU A 82 -12.22 12.46 -10.26
N PRO A 83 -12.15 12.97 -9.01
CA PRO A 83 -11.19 12.50 -8.02
C PRO A 83 -11.43 11.02 -7.73
N ILE A 84 -10.40 10.19 -7.97
CA ILE A 84 -10.45 8.76 -7.67
C ILE A 84 -10.72 8.61 -6.17
N ASN A 85 -11.87 8.02 -5.86
CA ASN A 85 -12.30 7.65 -4.52
C ASN A 85 -12.12 6.12 -4.42
N PRO A 86 -10.88 5.58 -4.32
CA PRO A 86 -10.69 4.13 -4.34
C PRO A 86 -11.38 3.53 -3.11
N PRO A 87 -12.16 2.44 -3.28
CA PRO A 87 -12.76 1.74 -2.15
C PRO A 87 -11.63 1.06 -1.39
N ALA A 88 -11.31 1.58 -0.21
CA ALA A 88 -10.35 0.95 0.68
C ALA A 88 -11.07 -0.10 1.51
N GLU A 89 -10.55 -1.33 1.54
CA GLU A 89 -10.89 -2.26 2.61
C GLU A 89 -10.17 -1.77 3.88
N ILE A 90 -10.96 -1.28 4.84
CA ILE A 90 -10.45 -0.77 6.11
C ILE A 90 -10.51 -1.92 7.11
N ASN A 91 -9.34 -2.48 7.46
CA ASN A 91 -9.25 -3.38 8.60
C ASN A 91 -8.96 -2.54 9.85
N ILE A 92 -9.99 -2.35 10.69
CA ILE A 92 -9.87 -1.68 11.99
C ILE A 92 -9.54 -2.75 13.03
N GLY A 93 -8.29 -2.79 13.48
CA GLY A 93 -7.90 -3.57 14.64
C GLY A 93 -8.21 -2.80 15.92
N ILE A 94 -9.20 -3.24 16.69
CA ILE A 94 -9.49 -2.69 18.02
C ILE A 94 -8.72 -3.51 19.04
N ASN A 95 -7.75 -2.89 19.71
CA ASN A 95 -7.03 -3.49 20.83
C ASN A 95 -7.68 -3.01 22.14
N ASP A 96 -8.83 -3.59 22.50
CA ASP A 96 -9.46 -3.28 23.79
C ASP A 96 -8.81 -4.08 24.91
N ALA A 97 -8.26 -3.38 25.90
CA ALA A 97 -7.84 -3.97 27.17
C ALA A 97 -9.04 -4.01 28.13
N ILE A 98 -9.56 -5.21 28.41
CA ILE A 98 -10.59 -5.39 29.44
C ILE A 98 -9.91 -5.33 30.82
N ALA A 99 -10.14 -4.24 31.55
CA ALA A 99 -9.76 -4.14 32.95
C ALA A 99 -10.89 -4.73 33.83
N LEU A 100 -10.63 -5.88 34.46
CA LEU A 100 -11.52 -6.46 35.46
C LEU A 100 -11.21 -5.83 36.83
N SER A 101 -12.17 -5.08 37.40
CA SER A 101 -12.07 -4.59 38.77
C SER A 101 -12.86 -5.49 39.71
N ASP A 102 -12.16 -6.26 40.54
CA ASP A 102 -12.77 -7.01 41.64
C ASP A 102 -12.79 -6.14 42.92
N GLU A 103 -13.96 -6.02 43.54
CA GLU A 103 -14.12 -5.44 44.88
C GLU A 103 -14.12 -6.58 45.91
N VAL A 104 -13.30 -6.45 46.95
CA VAL A 104 -13.27 -7.41 48.06
C VAL A 104 -13.79 -6.74 49.32
N PHE A 105 -14.85 -7.30 49.89
CA PHE A 105 -15.40 -6.89 51.18
C PHE A 105 -14.97 -7.88 52.25
N ILE A 106 -14.48 -7.37 53.38
CA ILE A 106 -14.36 -8.17 54.60
C ILE A 106 -15.64 -7.93 55.39
N THR A 107 -16.37 -9.00 55.68
CA THR A 107 -17.60 -8.95 56.48
C THR A 107 -17.35 -9.72 57.78
N LEU A 108 -17.45 -9.03 58.91
CA LEU A 108 -17.38 -9.66 60.23
C LEU A 108 -18.80 -10.01 60.69
N THR A 109 -19.03 -11.25 61.06
CA THR A 109 -20.33 -11.78 61.47
C THR A 109 -20.28 -12.29 62.90
N ASP A 110 -21.32 -12.03 63.70
CA ASP A 110 -21.43 -12.60 65.04
C ASP A 110 -21.83 -14.09 65.00
N LYS A 111 -21.83 -14.73 66.18
CA LYS A 111 -22.20 -16.14 66.36
C LYS A 111 -23.63 -16.49 65.93
N ASP A 112 -24.49 -15.48 65.81
CA ASP A 112 -25.90 -15.61 65.43
C ASP A 112 -26.12 -15.30 63.93
N GLY A 113 -25.04 -15.00 63.19
CA GLY A 113 -25.06 -14.76 61.76
C GLY A 113 -25.39 -13.32 61.35
N ASN A 114 -25.42 -12.37 62.29
CA ASN A 114 -25.65 -10.97 61.97
C ASN A 114 -24.33 -10.27 61.61
N VAL A 115 -24.36 -9.43 60.57
CA VAL A 115 -23.21 -8.63 60.15
C VAL A 115 -22.98 -7.53 61.18
N VAL A 116 -21.82 -7.55 61.81
CA VAL A 116 -21.42 -6.58 62.85
C VAL A 116 -20.59 -5.45 62.24
N GLU A 117 -19.78 -5.77 61.24
CA GLU A 117 -18.89 -4.81 60.60
C GLU A 117 -18.63 -5.20 59.15
N LYS A 118 -18.55 -4.20 58.27
CA LYS A 118 -18.23 -4.37 56.86
C LYS A 118 -17.16 -3.36 56.50
N GLU A 119 -15.95 -3.83 56.24
CA GLU A 119 -14.85 -2.97 55.83
C GLU A 119 -14.49 -3.25 54.36
N MET A 120 -14.37 -2.16 53.60
CA MET A 120 -13.88 -2.20 52.22
C MET A 120 -12.37 -2.04 52.27
N VAL A 121 -11.63 -3.05 51.84
CA VAL A 121 -10.16 -2.96 51.80
C VAL A 121 -9.76 -2.09 50.61
N PRO A 122 -9.07 -0.94 50.82
CA PRO A 122 -8.58 -0.14 49.71
C PRO A 122 -7.48 -0.91 48.99
N ARG A 123 -7.78 -1.40 47.78
CA ARG A 123 -6.73 -1.93 46.89
C ARG A 123 -5.88 -0.78 46.38
N SER A 124 -4.57 -1.01 46.29
CA SER A 124 -3.70 -0.20 45.42
C SER A 124 -4.32 -0.25 44.03
N GLN A 125 -4.68 0.91 43.47
CA GLN A 125 -5.13 0.97 42.07
C GLN A 125 -4.06 0.29 41.20
N PRO A 126 -4.42 -0.59 40.25
CA PRO A 126 -3.47 -0.95 39.22
C PRO A 126 -3.12 0.34 38.46
N THR A 127 -1.95 0.90 38.73
CA THR A 127 -1.40 2.08 38.03
C THR A 127 -0.91 1.70 36.63
N ARG A 128 -1.74 1.00 35.85
CA ARG A 128 -1.54 0.95 34.40
C ARG A 128 -2.48 1.96 33.80
N GLU A 129 -1.92 3.12 33.44
CA GLU A 129 -2.50 3.92 32.38
C GLU A 129 -2.81 2.96 31.22
N ILE A 130 -4.09 2.81 30.91
CA ILE A 130 -4.50 2.15 29.68
C ILE A 130 -4.00 3.09 28.58
N GLN A 131 -2.82 2.81 28.04
CA GLN A 131 -2.39 3.42 26.79
C GLN A 131 -3.41 2.97 25.76
N SER A 132 -4.37 3.85 25.46
CA SER A 132 -5.18 3.78 24.26
C SER A 132 -4.20 3.78 23.09
N ASN A 133 -3.76 2.60 22.65
CA ASN A 133 -3.09 2.49 21.38
C ASN A 133 -4.15 2.89 20.35
N GLU A 134 -3.90 4.01 19.65
CA GLU A 134 -4.74 4.40 18.53
C GLU A 134 -4.98 3.19 17.61
N PRO A 135 -6.20 2.98 17.11
CA PRO A 135 -6.48 1.85 16.24
C PRO A 135 -5.54 1.92 15.04
N VAL A 136 -4.73 0.87 14.87
CA VAL A 136 -3.86 0.76 13.70
C VAL A 136 -4.77 0.46 12.51
N VAL A 137 -5.05 1.49 11.71
CA VAL A 137 -5.84 1.36 10.49
C VAL A 137 -4.91 0.88 9.37
N ASN A 138 -5.12 -0.36 8.93
CA ASN A 138 -4.41 -0.91 7.77
C ASN A 138 -5.28 -0.76 6.53
N TYR A 139 -4.84 0.07 5.58
CA TYR A 139 -5.49 0.24 4.30
C TYR A 139 -4.97 -0.76 3.27
N ARG A 140 -5.89 -1.49 2.63
CA ARG A 140 -5.61 -2.27 1.43
C ARG A 140 -6.28 -1.62 0.22
N PHE A 141 -5.47 -1.27 -0.77
CA PHE A 141 -5.93 -0.67 -2.03
C PHE A 141 -5.92 -1.72 -3.15
N ILE A 142 -7.00 -1.81 -3.92
CA ILE A 142 -7.14 -2.77 -5.02
C ILE A 142 -7.57 -2.06 -6.31
N PHE A 143 -7.15 -2.59 -7.46
CA PHE A 143 -7.72 -2.21 -8.74
C PHE A 143 -8.89 -3.15 -9.08
N ARG A 144 -10.13 -2.64 -9.12
CA ARG A 144 -11.34 -3.46 -9.31
C ARG A 144 -11.41 -4.19 -10.65
N ASP A 145 -10.74 -3.66 -11.64
CA ASP A 145 -10.64 -4.15 -13.01
C ASP A 145 -9.35 -4.94 -13.26
N TRP A 146 -8.54 -5.17 -12.22
CA TRP A 146 -7.50 -6.19 -12.26
C TRP A 146 -8.12 -7.55 -11.93
N SER A 147 -7.75 -8.57 -12.71
CA SER A 147 -8.29 -9.94 -12.54
C SER A 147 -7.52 -10.78 -11.53
N GLY A 148 -6.33 -10.35 -11.13
CA GLY A 148 -5.52 -11.05 -10.12
C GLY A 148 -5.86 -10.63 -8.68
N SER A 149 -5.24 -11.32 -7.73
CA SER A 149 -5.47 -11.11 -6.28
C SER A 149 -4.55 -10.06 -5.64
N GLU A 150 -3.61 -9.52 -6.42
CA GLU A 150 -2.62 -8.56 -5.99
C GLU A 150 -3.29 -7.23 -5.58
N ASP A 151 -2.79 -6.64 -4.50
CA ASP A 151 -3.12 -5.24 -4.18
C ASP A 151 -2.33 -4.26 -5.07
N VAL A 152 -2.65 -2.98 -4.98
CA VAL A 152 -2.02 -1.92 -5.78
C VAL A 152 -0.50 -1.92 -5.60
N VAL A 153 0.01 -2.12 -4.38
CA VAL A 153 1.45 -2.07 -4.09
C VAL A 153 2.16 -3.29 -4.70
N ALA A 154 1.61 -4.48 -4.53
CA ALA A 154 2.12 -5.71 -5.10
C ALA A 154 2.16 -5.64 -6.64
N LEU A 155 1.08 -5.16 -7.26
CA LEU A 155 1.00 -5.02 -8.71
C LEU A 155 1.98 -3.95 -9.24
N SER A 156 2.15 -2.83 -8.51
CA SER A 156 3.15 -1.81 -8.84
C SER A 156 4.59 -2.33 -8.75
N ARG A 157 4.92 -3.17 -7.75
CA ARG A 157 6.23 -3.85 -7.66
C ARG A 157 6.46 -4.76 -8.87
N GLN A 158 5.46 -5.54 -9.24
CA GLN A 158 5.54 -6.38 -10.43
C GLN A 158 5.73 -5.54 -11.69
N TYR A 159 5.03 -4.41 -11.82
CA TYR A 159 5.18 -3.52 -12.96
C TYR A 159 6.60 -2.97 -13.08
N ILE A 160 7.22 -2.52 -11.99
CA ILE A 160 8.63 -2.07 -11.99
C ILE A 160 9.58 -3.19 -12.42
N LYS A 161 9.36 -4.40 -11.95
CA LYS A 161 10.16 -5.56 -12.38
C LYS A 161 10.03 -5.78 -13.89
N GLU A 162 8.81 -5.77 -14.42
CA GLU A 162 8.57 -5.94 -15.85
C GLU A 162 9.16 -4.80 -16.70
N LEU A 163 9.12 -3.56 -16.21
CA LEU A 163 9.78 -2.42 -16.86
C LEU A 163 11.30 -2.61 -16.92
N ASN A 164 11.94 -2.97 -15.79
CA ASN A 164 13.37 -3.25 -15.74
C ASN A 164 13.77 -4.36 -16.72
N GLU A 165 12.97 -5.42 -16.84
CA GLU A 165 13.21 -6.51 -17.79
C GLU A 165 13.09 -6.05 -19.25
N ILE A 166 12.08 -5.21 -19.58
CA ILE A 166 11.95 -4.62 -20.92
C ILE A 166 13.17 -3.77 -21.25
N ILE A 167 13.59 -2.88 -20.34
CA ILE A 167 14.75 -2.01 -20.55
C ILE A 167 16.01 -2.87 -20.73
N SER A 168 16.23 -3.85 -19.86
CA SER A 168 17.40 -4.73 -19.95
C SER A 168 17.46 -5.50 -21.28
N ASP A 169 16.33 -6.04 -21.75
CA ASP A 169 16.24 -6.72 -23.05
C ASP A 169 16.47 -5.75 -24.22
N GLY A 170 15.94 -4.53 -24.13
CA GLY A 170 16.15 -3.48 -25.14
C GLY A 170 17.62 -3.07 -25.25
N VAL A 171 18.31 -2.90 -24.12
CA VAL A 171 19.74 -2.57 -24.08
C VAL A 171 20.54 -3.73 -24.67
N ALA A 172 20.26 -4.97 -24.25
CA ALA A 172 20.97 -6.15 -24.72
C ALA A 172 20.83 -6.35 -26.24
N ARG A 173 19.70 -5.94 -26.83
CA ARG A 173 19.44 -6.00 -28.27
C ARG A 173 19.92 -4.76 -29.04
N GLY A 174 20.40 -3.73 -28.35
CA GLY A 174 20.85 -2.47 -28.95
C GLY A 174 19.72 -1.57 -29.46
N PHE A 175 18.48 -1.78 -28.99
CA PHE A 175 17.33 -0.96 -29.35
C PHE A 175 17.21 0.32 -28.51
N ILE A 176 17.76 0.30 -27.29
CA ILE A 176 17.83 1.46 -26.39
C ILE A 176 19.25 1.58 -25.82
N ALA A 177 19.64 2.80 -25.40
CA ALA A 177 21.04 3.11 -25.12
C ALA A 177 21.56 2.62 -23.75
N GLY A 178 20.70 2.46 -22.74
CA GLY A 178 21.13 2.17 -21.35
C GLY A 178 21.50 3.41 -20.54
#